data_AF-A0A061D291-F1
#
_entry.id   AF-A0A061D291-F1
#
_cell.length_a   1.000
_cell.length_b   1.000
_cell.length_c   1.000
_cell.angle_alpha   90.00
_cell.angle_beta   90.00
_cell.angle_gamma   90.00
#
_symmetry.space_group_name_H-M   'P 1'
#
loop_
_entity.id
_entity.type
_entity.pdbx_description
1 polymer ?
#
loop_
_entity_poly.entity_id
_entity_poly.type
_entity_poly.pdbx_seq_one_letter_code
_entity_poly.pdbx_strand_id
1 'polypeptide(L)'
;MVKLKKGSKRQELSRKYNIQRMVAAHKKKMRRIAKKGEKTTPRIKPPQIPNCIFKREVLENIKRTKQINDKHAHKSKDKQTAI
;
A
#
# COMPACT_ATOMS: atom_id res chain seq x y z
N MET A 1 -40.31 17.84 22.74
CA MET A 1 -39.16 17.57 21.83
C MET A 1 -39.50 18.09 20.43
N VAL A 2 -38.91 19.21 20.01
CA VAL A 2 -39.20 19.81 18.69
C VAL A 2 -38.42 19.04 17.62
N LYS A 3 -39.12 18.50 16.62
CA LYS A 3 -38.47 17.78 15.51
C LYS A 3 -37.72 18.78 14.62
N LEU A 4 -36.39 18.77 14.68
CA LEU A 4 -35.53 19.57 13.79
C LEU A 4 -35.70 19.10 12.34
N LYS A 5 -35.93 20.06 11.42
CA LYS A 5 -36.01 19.75 9.98
C LYS A 5 -34.66 19.24 9.50
N LYS A 6 -34.66 18.05 8.89
CA LYS A 6 -33.47 17.48 8.26
C LYS A 6 -33.19 18.21 6.95
N GLY A 7 -31.92 18.55 6.71
CA GLY A 7 -31.48 19.16 5.46
C GLY A 7 -31.72 18.24 4.26
N SER A 8 -31.96 18.84 3.09
CA SER A 8 -32.12 18.11 1.84
C SER A 8 -30.82 17.44 1.43
N LYS A 9 -30.91 16.17 1.00
CA LYS A 9 -29.79 15.43 0.40
C LYS A 9 -29.64 15.71 -1.09
N ARG A 10 -30.56 16.47 -1.70
CA ARG A 10 -30.53 16.79 -3.12
C ARG A 10 -29.31 17.66 -3.41
N GLN A 11 -28.56 17.30 -4.45
CA GLN A 11 -27.46 18.12 -4.94
C GLN A 11 -27.95 19.03 -6.03
N GLU A 12 -27.72 20.33 -5.86
CA GLU A 12 -27.89 21.29 -6.95
C GLU A 12 -26.84 21.06 -8.04
N LEU A 13 -27.25 21.27 -9.30
CA LEU A 13 -26.37 21.09 -10.46
C LEU A 13 -25.15 22.01 -10.39
N SER A 14 -25.34 23.27 -9.97
CA SER A 14 -24.28 24.26 -9.74
C SER A 14 -23.22 23.70 -8.77
N ARG A 15 -23.66 23.15 -7.64
CA ARG A 15 -22.80 22.54 -6.62
C ARG A 15 -22.06 21.32 -7.17
N LYS A 16 -22.73 20.46 -7.93
CA LYS A 16 -22.12 19.28 -8.58
C LYS A 16 -20.96 19.69 -9.48
N TYR A 17 -21.18 20.62 -10.40
CA TYR A 17 -20.15 21.06 -11.35
C TYR A 17 -19.02 21.84 -10.68
N ASN A 18 -19.31 22.62 -9.64
CA ASN A 18 -18.27 23.32 -8.85
C ASN A 18 -17.36 22.32 -8.12
N ILE A 19 -17.92 21.28 -7.48
CA ILE A 19 -17.13 20.22 -6.85
C ILE A 19 -16.23 19.53 -7.88
N GLN A 20 -16.76 19.19 -9.06
CA GLN A 20 -15.97 18.56 -10.12
C GLN A 20 -14.78 19.43 -10.55
N ARG A 21 -14.99 20.74 -10.73
CA ARG A 21 -13.94 21.69 -11.11
C ARG A 21 -12.85 21.79 -10.04
N MET A 22 -13.25 21.89 -8.77
CA MET A 22 -12.32 21.93 -7.63
C MET A 22 -11.47 20.66 -7.54
N VAL A 23 -12.09 19.49 -7.67
CA VAL A 23 -11.40 18.20 -7.64
C VAL A 23 -10.43 18.07 -8.82
N ALA A 24 -10.84 18.49 -10.02
CA ALA A 24 -9.98 18.46 -11.21
C ALA A 24 -8.74 19.36 -11.03
N ALA A 25 -8.92 20.59 -10.54
CA ALA A 25 -7.83 21.51 -10.23
C ALA A 25 -6.88 20.94 -9.16
N HIS A 26 -7.44 20.36 -8.09
CA HIS A 26 -6.65 19.73 -7.03
C HIS A 26 -5.82 18.54 -7.55
N LYS A 27 -6.43 17.63 -8.32
CA LYS A 27 -5.72 16.51 -8.95
C LYS A 27 -4.59 16.99 -9.87
N LYS A 28 -4.80 18.08 -10.63
CA LYS A 28 -3.76 18.69 -11.47
C LYS A 28 -2.61 19.25 -10.62
N LYS A 29 -2.90 19.92 -9.51
CA LYS A 29 -1.90 20.40 -8.55
C LYS A 29 -1.09 19.24 -7.95
N MET A 30 -1.73 18.18 -7.47
CA MET A 30 -1.06 17.01 -6.90
C MET A 30 -0.15 16.31 -7.90
N ARG A 31 -0.56 16.18 -9.17
CA ARG A 31 0.29 15.64 -10.23
C ARG A 31 1.53 16.50 -10.49
N ARG A 32 1.39 17.83 -10.48
CA ARG A 32 2.54 18.75 -10.63
C ARG A 32 3.51 18.60 -9.45
N ILE A 33 3.01 18.54 -8.22
CA ILE A 33 3.84 18.34 -7.02
C ILE A 33 4.55 16.97 -7.08
N ALA A 34 3.83 15.92 -7.48
CA ALA A 34 4.40 14.58 -7.63
C ALA A 34 5.51 14.51 -8.69
N LYS A 35 5.40 15.26 -9.79
CA LYS A 35 6.44 15.35 -10.82
C LYS A 35 7.65 16.21 -10.40
N LYS A 36 7.45 17.20 -9.52
CA LYS A 36 8.50 18.11 -9.04
C LYS A 36 9.36 17.53 -7.93
N GLY A 37 8.83 16.60 -7.14
CA GLY A 37 9.60 15.97 -6.08
C GLY A 37 10.45 14.83 -6.61
N GLU A 38 11.75 14.86 -6.34
CA GLU A 38 12.54 13.64 -6.09
C GLU A 38 11.89 12.94 -4.90
N LYS A 39 10.84 12.15 -5.16
CA LYS A 39 10.34 11.25 -4.14
C LYS A 39 11.36 10.12 -4.07
N THR A 40 12.36 10.26 -3.19
CA THR A 40 12.92 9.08 -2.55
C THR A 40 11.72 8.32 -2.01
N THR A 41 11.33 7.24 -2.71
CA THR A 41 10.32 6.33 -2.22
C THR A 41 10.74 5.99 -0.80
N PRO A 42 9.99 6.41 0.23
CA PRO A 42 10.37 6.06 1.59
C PRO A 42 10.47 4.54 1.59
N ARG A 43 11.61 3.99 2.03
CA ARG A 43 11.75 2.54 2.12
C ARG A 43 10.64 2.06 3.05
N ILE A 44 9.55 1.56 2.47
CA ILE A 44 8.42 1.04 3.23
C ILE A 44 8.96 -0.20 3.91
N LYS A 45 9.19 -0.08 5.23
CA LYS A 45 9.54 -1.24 6.03
C LYS A 45 8.35 -2.21 5.94
N PRO A 46 8.58 -3.49 5.65
CA PRO A 46 7.50 -4.46 5.65
C PRO A 46 6.82 -4.42 7.04
N PRO A 47 5.48 -4.53 7.09
CA PRO A 47 4.78 -4.60 8.36
C PRO A 47 5.29 -5.79 9.16
N GLN A 48 5.46 -5.58 10.47
CA GLN A 48 5.87 -6.66 11.36
C GLN A 48 4.75 -7.69 11.49
N ILE A 49 5.13 -8.95 11.73
CA ILE A 49 4.16 -10.01 12.02
C ILE A 49 3.41 -9.61 13.30
N PRO A 50 2.06 -9.47 13.24
CA PRO A 50 1.27 -9.06 14.39
C PRO A 50 1.39 -10.07 15.53
N ASN A 51 1.05 -9.65 16.76
CA ASN A 51 1.01 -10.56 17.90
C ASN A 51 -0.23 -11.46 17.81
N CYS A 52 -0.13 -12.56 17.08
CA CYS A 52 -1.18 -13.56 16.90
C CYS A 52 -0.83 -14.89 17.57
N ILE A 53 -1.84 -15.75 17.79
CA ILE A 53 -1.72 -17.06 18.44
C ILE A 53 -0.68 -17.95 17.72
N PHE A 54 -0.60 -17.84 16.40
CA PHE A 54 0.30 -18.63 15.56
C PHE A 54 1.65 -17.97 15.28
N LYS A 55 2.00 -16.86 15.96
CA LYS A 55 3.22 -16.10 15.65
C LYS A 55 4.48 -16.98 15.70
N ARG A 56 4.54 -17.90 16.66
CA ARG A 56 5.65 -18.86 16.79
C ARG A 56 5.74 -19.80 15.59
N GLU A 57 4.64 -20.46 15.24
CA GLU A 57 4.57 -21.41 14.12
C GLU A 57 4.89 -20.72 12.78
N VAL A 58 4.37 -19.51 12.57
CA VAL A 58 4.66 -18.69 11.39
C VAL A 58 6.16 -18.41 11.29
N LEU A 59 6.81 -18.02 12.39
CA LEU A 59 8.25 -17.76 12.41
C LEU A 59 9.09 -19.03 12.17
N GLU A 60 8.68 -20.17 12.72
CA GLU A 60 9.34 -21.45 12.52
C GLU A 60 9.24 -21.91 11.05
N ASN A 61 8.08 -21.76 10.44
CA ASN A 61 7.85 -22.07 9.04
C ASN A 61 8.69 -21.17 8.12
N ILE A 62 8.73 -19.87 8.37
CA ILE A 62 9.56 -18.93 7.60
C ILE A 62 11.04 -19.35 7.65
N LYS A 63 11.55 -19.75 8.83
CA LYS A 63 12.94 -20.23 8.96
C LYS A 63 13.17 -21.51 8.16
N ARG A 64 12.26 -22.48 8.23
CA ARG A 64 12.36 -23.74 7.47
C ARG A 64 12.37 -23.48 5.97
N THR A 65 11.45 -22.67 5.47
CA THR A 65 11.38 -22.31 4.04
C THR A 65 12.64 -21.61 3.57
N LYS A 66 13.20 -20.69 4.39
CA LYS A 66 14.47 -20.04 4.07
C LYS A 66 15.62 -21.04 3.91
N GLN A 67 15.78 -21.97 4.86
CA GLN A 67 16.83 -22.99 4.80
C GLN A 67 16.71 -23.89 3.56
N ILE A 68 15.49 -24.26 3.17
CA ILE A 68 15.24 -25.06 1.97
C ILE A 68 15.69 -24.27 0.73
N ASN A 69 15.25 -23.01 0.60
CA ASN A 69 15.60 -22.15 -0.53
C ASN A 69 17.10 -21.90 -0.63
N ASP A 70 17.78 -21.63 0.49
CA ASP A 70 19.23 -21.43 0.52
C ASP A 70 19.97 -22.69 0.04
N LYS A 71 19.56 -23.87 0.52
CA LYS A 71 20.13 -25.16 0.08
C LYS A 71 19.94 -25.40 -1.42
N HIS A 72 18.78 -25.04 -1.98
CA HIS A 72 18.55 -25.15 -3.42
C HIS A 72 19.41 -24.17 -4.23
N ALA A 73 19.59 -22.94 -3.74
CA ALA A 73 20.40 -21.92 -4.40
C ALA A 73 21.90 -22.27 -4.41
N HIS A 74 22.42 -22.90 -3.36
CA HIS A 74 23.80 -23.41 -3.35
C HIS A 74 23.99 -24.54 -4.36
N LYS A 75 23.09 -25.54 -4.37
CA LYS A 75 23.13 -26.64 -5.34
C LYS A 75 23.05 -26.18 -6.81
N SER A 76 22.32 -25.10 -7.10
CA SER A 76 22.27 -24.55 -8.46
C SER A 76 23.54 -23.81 -8.86
N LYS A 77 24.21 -23.14 -7.91
CA LYS A 77 25.48 -22.45 -8.16
C LYS A 77 26.63 -23.43 -8.38
N ASP A 78 26.73 -24.47 -7.55
CA ASP A 78 27.77 -25.49 -7.66
C ASP A 78 27.71 -26.24 -9.01
N LYS A 79 26.49 -26.43 -9.55
CA LYS A 79 26.26 -27.01 -10.88
C LYS A 79 26.64 -26.08 -12.04
N GLN A 80 26.60 -24.77 -11.84
CA GLN A 80 26.97 -23.77 -12.85
C GLN A 80 28.48 -23.53 -12.93
N THR A 81 29.20 -23.72 -11.83
CA THR A 81 30.68 -23.59 -11.76
C THR A 81 31.44 -24.85 -12.14
N ALA A 82 30.75 -25.98 -12.31
CA ALA A 82 31.34 -27.27 -12.69
C ALA A 82 31.30 -27.55 -14.22
N ILE A 83 30.93 -26.53 -15.01
CA ILE A 83 30.99 -26.49 -16.48
C ILE A 83 32.03 -25.43 -16.84
#